data_AF-A0A7S4US31-F1
#
_entry.id   AF-A0A7S4US31-F1
#
_cell.length_a   1.000
_cell.length_b   1.000
_cell.length_c   1.000
_cell.angle_alpha   90.00
_cell.angle_beta   90.00
_cell.angle_gamma   90.00
#
_symmetry.space_group_name_H-M   'P 1'
#
loop_
_entity.id
_entity.type
_entity.pdbx_description
1 polymer ?
#
loop_
_entity_poly.entity_id
_entity_poly.type
_entity_poly.pdbx_seq_one_letter_code
_entity_poly.pdbx_strand_id
1 'polypeptide(L)'
;FNDVYKYDIATSSWGSVQTLGEAPQKRTDHSVVLFRDSMLVFGGFDGHNRFNDLRDLHLRERRWSHISHVRSLVPRSRFGHTAVIYGNAMYIFGGWDGHDTLQELFEYNISSNMWILMPQRGTPPRARYRHTAVVCGDAMFTFGGVDKSQYRFPDLHEYNFTHRLWNKVSMSPMQPSARTFHKT
;
A
#
# COMPACT_ATOMS: atom_id res chain seq x y z
N PHE A 1 -0.08 17.45 -7.11
CA PHE A 1 1.16 17.87 -6.44
C PHE A 1 2.08 16.66 -6.35
N ASN A 2 3.38 16.84 -6.55
CA ASN A 2 4.42 15.79 -6.52
C ASN A 2 5.66 16.24 -5.74
N ASP A 3 5.45 17.19 -4.85
CA ASP A 3 6.41 17.78 -3.92
C ASP A 3 6.61 16.88 -2.70
N VAL A 4 7.74 17.07 -2.03
CA VAL A 4 8.09 16.37 -0.79
C VAL A 4 8.23 17.40 0.32
N TYR A 5 7.50 17.19 1.41
CA TYR A 5 7.60 18.00 2.62
C TYR A 5 8.06 17.14 3.79
N LYS A 6 8.79 17.76 4.70
CA LYS A 6 9.11 17.20 6.01
C LYS A 6 8.48 18.05 7.10
N TYR A 7 8.00 17.39 8.15
CA TYR A 7 7.57 18.04 9.36
C TYR A 7 8.54 17.66 10.48
N ASP A 8 9.14 18.65 11.11
CA ASP A 8 9.97 18.46 12.29
C ASP A 8 9.07 18.59 13.53
N ILE A 9 8.95 17.50 14.29
CA ILE A 9 8.09 17.42 15.47
C ILE A 9 8.67 18.27 16.62
N ALA A 10 10.00 18.30 16.77
CA ALA A 10 10.65 19.01 17.85
C ALA A 10 10.53 20.53 17.68
N THR A 11 10.63 21.02 16.44
CA THR A 11 10.48 22.45 16.13
C THR A 11 9.06 22.81 15.66
N SER A 12 8.16 21.84 15.53
CA SER A 12 6.78 22.01 15.07
C SER A 12 6.67 22.76 13.73
N SER A 13 7.59 22.52 12.80
CA SER A 13 7.72 23.30 11.57
C SER A 13 7.73 22.44 10.31
N TRP A 14 7.10 22.96 9.24
CA TRP A 14 7.16 22.38 7.91
C TRP A 14 8.35 22.91 7.12
N GLY A 15 8.97 22.06 6.31
CA GLY A 15 9.97 22.45 5.34
C GLY A 15 9.81 21.68 4.04
N SER A 16 9.98 22.37 2.90
CA SER A 16 10.08 21.70 1.60
C SER A 16 11.41 20.96 1.50
N VAL A 17 11.38 19.77 0.91
CA VAL A 17 12.57 18.97 0.66
C VAL A 17 12.89 19.08 -0.83
N GLN A 18 13.99 19.75 -1.15
CA GLN A 18 14.52 19.75 -2.51
C GLN A 18 15.04 18.35 -2.83
N THR A 19 14.45 17.72 -3.85
CA THR A 19 14.82 16.38 -4.31
C THR A 19 15.52 16.41 -5.66
N LEU A 20 16.39 15.43 -5.88
CA LEU A 20 17.11 15.19 -7.12
C LEU A 20 16.47 14.00 -7.88
N GLY A 21 16.85 13.83 -9.15
CA GLY A 21 16.35 12.73 -9.98
C GLY A 21 14.94 12.95 -10.52
N GLU A 22 14.33 11.89 -11.01
CA GLU A 22 13.00 11.94 -11.64
C GLU A 22 11.89 11.67 -10.62
N ALA A 23 11.32 12.74 -10.08
CA ALA A 23 10.16 12.63 -9.20
C ALA A 23 8.96 11.98 -9.93
N PRO A 24 8.11 11.22 -9.22
CA PRO A 24 6.87 10.72 -9.80
C PRO A 24 5.98 11.84 -10.33
N GLN A 25 5.14 11.50 -11.31
CA GLN A 25 4.03 12.36 -11.71
C GLN A 25 3.10 12.62 -10.53
N LYS A 26 2.43 13.79 -10.53
CA LYS A 26 1.38 14.12 -9.55
C LYS A 26 0.36 12.99 -9.44
N ARG A 27 -0.01 12.60 -8.22
CA ARG A 27 -0.90 11.47 -7.99
C ARG A 27 -1.56 11.55 -6.62
N THR A 28 -2.77 11.01 -6.50
CA THR A 28 -3.48 10.75 -5.24
C THR A 28 -3.65 9.26 -5.02
N ASP A 29 -4.05 8.87 -3.80
CA ASP A 29 -4.40 7.50 -3.42
C ASP A 29 -3.29 6.46 -3.77
N HIS A 30 -2.02 6.91 -3.80
CA HIS A 30 -0.84 6.07 -3.87
C HIS A 30 -0.52 5.50 -2.48
N SER A 31 0.20 4.39 -2.42
CA SER A 31 0.76 3.91 -1.15
C SER A 31 2.20 4.36 -0.99
N VAL A 32 2.61 4.58 0.26
CA VAL A 32 3.99 4.88 0.63
C VAL A 32 4.37 4.00 1.81
N VAL A 33 5.55 3.38 1.75
CA VAL A 33 6.15 2.67 2.88
C VAL A 33 7.58 3.13 3.10
N LEU A 34 8.02 3.15 4.36
CA LEU A 34 9.41 3.41 4.72
C LEU A 34 10.13 2.07 4.87
N PHE A 35 11.22 1.89 4.13
CA PHE A 35 12.12 0.76 4.29
C PHE A 35 13.55 1.28 4.42
N ARG A 36 14.13 1.17 5.62
CA ARG A 36 15.44 1.74 5.95
C ARG A 36 15.47 3.24 5.62
N ASP A 37 16.39 3.67 4.75
CA ASP A 37 16.56 5.06 4.31
C ASP A 37 15.79 5.37 3.01
N SER A 38 14.83 4.53 2.61
CA SER A 38 14.09 4.66 1.35
C SER A 38 12.59 4.78 1.57
N MET A 39 11.95 5.77 0.94
CA MET A 39 10.49 5.83 0.80
C MET A 39 10.08 5.19 -0.52
N LEU A 40 9.40 4.05 -0.44
CA LEU A 40 8.88 3.36 -1.60
C LEU A 40 7.45 3.81 -1.87
N VAL A 41 7.19 4.26 -3.10
CA VAL A 41 5.88 4.76 -3.55
C VAL A 41 5.36 3.87 -4.68
N PHE A 42 4.14 3.37 -4.55
CA PHE A 42 3.51 2.55 -5.59
C PHE A 42 2.15 3.07 -6.01
N GLY A 43 1.93 3.05 -7.33
CA GLY A 43 0.64 3.30 -7.96
C GLY A 43 0.08 4.71 -7.73
N GLY A 44 -1.24 4.81 -7.65
CA GLY A 44 -1.98 6.07 -7.52
C GLY A 44 -2.69 6.51 -8.81
N PHE A 45 -3.30 7.70 -8.76
CA PHE A 45 -4.13 8.24 -9.84
C PHE A 45 -3.91 9.76 -9.99
N ASP A 46 -3.72 10.27 -11.22
CA ASP A 46 -3.49 11.71 -11.46
C ASP A 46 -4.77 12.50 -11.85
N GLY A 47 -5.92 11.83 -11.92
CA GLY A 47 -7.17 12.36 -12.47
C GLY A 47 -7.51 11.80 -13.86
N HIS A 48 -6.55 11.18 -14.54
CA HIS A 48 -6.69 10.59 -15.87
C HIS A 48 -6.05 9.19 -15.95
N ASN A 49 -4.76 9.10 -15.61
CA ASN A 49 -3.95 7.90 -15.62
C ASN A 49 -3.87 7.27 -14.23
N ARG A 50 -3.94 5.95 -14.19
CA ARG A 50 -3.62 5.14 -13.01
C ARG A 50 -2.21 4.61 -13.20
N PHE A 51 -1.44 4.55 -12.13
CA PHE A 51 -0.05 4.10 -12.18
C PHE A 51 0.12 2.71 -11.56
N ASN A 52 1.17 2.01 -11.99
CA ASN A 52 1.74 0.81 -11.35
C ASN A 52 3.27 0.88 -11.26
N ASP A 53 3.85 2.08 -11.37
CA ASP A 53 5.27 2.28 -11.18
C ASP A 53 5.62 2.17 -9.68
N LEU A 54 6.84 1.69 -9.42
CA LEU A 54 7.45 1.69 -8.11
C LEU A 54 8.58 2.73 -8.12
N ARG A 55 8.48 3.72 -7.24
CA ARG A 55 9.47 4.79 -7.07
C ARG A 55 10.14 4.66 -5.73
N ASP A 56 11.42 4.99 -5.68
CA ASP A 56 12.19 5.10 -4.45
C ASP A 56 12.72 6.53 -4.30
N LEU A 57 12.43 7.14 -3.15
CA LEU A 57 13.14 8.31 -2.68
C LEU A 57 14.13 7.89 -1.59
N HIS A 58 15.41 7.82 -1.95
CA HIS A 58 16.48 7.62 -0.98
C HIS A 58 16.63 8.90 -0.15
N LEU A 59 16.31 8.82 1.15
CA LEU A 59 16.12 9.96 2.04
C LEU A 59 17.41 10.72 2.34
N ARG A 60 18.55 10.02 2.45
CA ARG A 60 19.85 10.66 2.69
C ARG A 60 20.31 11.48 1.49
N GLU A 61 20.16 10.92 0.30
CA GLU A 61 20.54 11.58 -0.95
C GLU A 61 19.46 12.53 -1.46
N ARG A 62 18.25 12.42 -0.93
CA ARG A 62 17.03 13.09 -1.41
C ARG A 62 16.84 12.87 -2.91
N ARG A 63 17.11 11.66 -3.39
CA ARG A 63 17.11 11.33 -4.82
C ARG A 63 16.00 10.35 -5.14
N TRP A 64 15.17 10.74 -6.10
CA TRP A 64 14.19 9.86 -6.71
C TRP A 64 14.86 8.94 -7.74
N SER A 65 14.42 7.69 -7.73
CA SER A 65 14.73 6.71 -8.76
C SER A 65 13.49 5.91 -9.13
N HIS A 66 13.47 5.44 -10.38
CA HIS A 66 12.50 4.44 -10.84
C HIS A 66 13.04 3.05 -10.56
N ILE A 67 12.27 2.22 -9.87
CA ILE A 67 12.62 0.81 -9.69
C ILE A 67 12.08 0.03 -10.89
N SER A 68 12.98 -0.26 -11.82
CA SER A 68 12.73 -1.19 -12.92
C SER A 68 12.80 -2.62 -12.39
N HIS A 69 11.65 -3.28 -12.29
CA HIS A 69 11.55 -4.67 -11.85
C HIS A 69 11.93 -5.63 -12.98
N VAL A 70 12.51 -6.77 -12.62
CA VAL A 70 12.99 -7.75 -13.60
C VAL A 70 11.93 -8.83 -13.79
N ARG A 71 11.47 -9.04 -15.04
CA ARG A 71 10.68 -10.20 -15.53
C ARG A 71 9.74 -10.84 -14.49
N SER A 72 8.91 -10.04 -13.81
CA SER A 72 8.01 -10.48 -12.75
C SER A 72 6.56 -10.06 -13.00
N LEU A 73 5.62 -10.66 -12.26
CA LEU A 73 4.19 -10.37 -12.41
C LEU A 73 3.85 -9.08 -11.65
N VAL A 74 4.02 -7.96 -12.34
CA VAL A 74 3.78 -6.63 -11.79
C VAL A 74 2.29 -6.45 -11.48
N PRO A 75 1.93 -5.86 -10.32
CA PRO A 75 0.55 -5.50 -10.06
C PRO A 75 0.01 -4.56 -11.15
N ARG A 76 -1.23 -4.77 -11.58
CA ARG A 76 -1.94 -3.83 -12.46
C ARG A 76 -2.01 -2.43 -11.84
N SER A 77 -2.16 -1.41 -12.68
CA SER A 77 -2.34 -0.03 -12.23
C SER A 77 -3.52 0.09 -11.28
N ARG A 78 -3.30 0.79 -10.16
CA ARG A 78 -4.25 0.80 -9.06
C ARG A 78 -4.07 2.02 -8.17
N PHE A 79 -5.15 2.45 -7.54
CA PHE A 79 -5.16 3.46 -6.48
C PHE A 79 -6.04 2.99 -5.32
N GLY A 80 -5.86 3.59 -4.14
CA GLY A 80 -6.61 3.27 -2.93
C GLY A 80 -6.33 1.86 -2.40
N HIS A 81 -5.19 1.28 -2.76
CA HIS A 81 -4.68 0.05 -2.15
C HIS A 81 -3.94 0.37 -0.85
N THR A 82 -3.69 -0.64 -0.03
CA THR A 82 -2.78 -0.50 1.12
C THR A 82 -1.44 -1.12 0.81
N ALA A 83 -0.39 -0.61 1.45
CA ALA A 83 0.91 -1.25 1.46
C ALA A 83 1.50 -1.30 2.87
N VAL A 84 2.24 -2.37 3.15
CA VAL A 84 2.97 -2.56 4.40
C VAL A 84 4.35 -3.14 4.15
N ILE A 85 5.26 -2.99 5.11
CA ILE A 85 6.58 -3.64 5.11
C ILE A 85 6.57 -4.76 6.14
N TYR A 86 7.05 -5.94 5.73
CA TYR A 86 7.35 -7.04 6.64
C TYR A 86 8.63 -7.75 6.20
N GLY A 87 9.59 -7.87 7.11
CA GLY A 87 10.93 -8.36 6.80
C GLY A 87 11.61 -7.51 5.72
N ASN A 88 11.94 -8.14 4.59
CA ASN A 88 12.63 -7.52 3.46
C ASN A 88 11.71 -7.40 2.22
N ALA A 89 10.40 -7.27 2.45
CA ALA A 89 9.43 -7.17 1.39
C ALA A 89 8.35 -6.11 1.68
N MET A 90 7.88 -5.50 0.60
CA MET A 90 6.69 -4.66 0.58
C MET A 90 5.50 -5.51 0.13
N TYR A 91 4.38 -5.43 0.84
CA TYR A 91 3.15 -6.11 0.48
C TYR A 91 2.11 -5.09 0.03
N ILE A 92 1.41 -5.36 -1.07
CA ILE A 92 0.33 -4.51 -1.60
C ILE A 92 -0.95 -5.32 -1.69
N PHE A 93 -2.03 -4.81 -1.09
CA PHE A 93 -3.33 -5.46 -1.09
C PHE A 93 -4.44 -4.58 -1.67
N GLY A 94 -5.26 -5.20 -2.52
CA GLY A 94 -6.47 -4.61 -3.08
C GLY A 94 -6.22 -3.38 -3.95
N GLY A 95 -7.14 -2.41 -3.85
CA GLY A 95 -7.19 -1.19 -4.66
C GLY A 95 -8.26 -1.21 -5.74
N TRP A 96 -8.24 -0.21 -6.61
CA TRP A 96 -9.13 -0.10 -7.76
C TRP A 96 -8.30 0.22 -9.01
N ASP A 97 -8.50 -0.55 -10.09
CA ASP A 97 -7.84 -0.33 -11.39
C ASP A 97 -8.58 0.68 -12.30
N GLY A 98 -9.72 1.20 -11.82
CA GLY A 98 -10.60 2.08 -12.57
C GLY A 98 -11.78 1.38 -13.25
N HIS A 99 -11.80 0.04 -13.26
CA HIS A 99 -12.96 -0.75 -13.67
C HIS A 99 -13.53 -1.54 -12.48
N ASP A 100 -12.68 -2.29 -11.78
CA ASP A 100 -13.06 -3.16 -10.67
C ASP A 100 -12.18 -3.00 -9.44
N THR A 101 -12.78 -3.21 -8.27
CA THR A 101 -12.01 -3.37 -7.04
C THR A 101 -11.20 -4.65 -7.09
N LEU A 102 -10.02 -4.64 -6.49
CA LEU A 102 -9.04 -5.71 -6.53
C LEU A 102 -8.99 -6.42 -5.16
N GLN A 103 -8.64 -7.70 -5.17
CA GLN A 103 -8.42 -8.52 -3.96
C GLN A 103 -7.03 -9.18 -3.94
N GLU A 104 -6.19 -8.90 -4.93
CA GLU A 104 -4.88 -9.54 -5.04
C GLU A 104 -3.96 -9.01 -3.94
N LEU A 105 -3.17 -9.91 -3.34
CA LEU A 105 -2.04 -9.59 -2.49
C LEU A 105 -0.76 -9.83 -3.27
N PHE A 106 0.07 -8.81 -3.41
CA PHE A 106 1.39 -8.91 -4.03
C PHE A 106 2.48 -8.72 -2.99
N GLU A 107 3.54 -9.50 -3.09
CA GLU A 107 4.82 -9.30 -2.39
C GLU A 107 5.84 -8.74 -3.38
N TYR A 108 6.47 -7.63 -3.05
CA TYR A 108 7.68 -7.14 -3.69
C TYR A 108 8.87 -7.43 -2.80
N ASN A 109 9.69 -8.40 -3.22
CA ASN A 109 10.93 -8.71 -2.53
C ASN A 109 11.99 -7.67 -2.92
N ILE A 110 12.43 -6.89 -1.92
CA ILE A 110 13.28 -5.72 -2.14
C ILE A 110 14.70 -6.15 -2.55
N SER A 111 15.21 -7.26 -2.01
CA SER A 111 16.56 -7.75 -2.35
C SER A 111 16.64 -8.35 -3.75
N SER A 112 15.63 -9.11 -4.15
CA SER A 112 15.63 -9.71 -5.50
C SER A 112 15.04 -8.79 -6.57
N ASN A 113 14.42 -7.67 -6.20
CA ASN A 113 13.72 -6.77 -7.11
C ASN A 113 12.67 -7.50 -7.98
N MET A 114 11.81 -8.28 -7.32
CA MET A 114 10.78 -9.08 -7.98
C MET A 114 9.43 -8.97 -7.29
N TRP A 115 8.38 -8.91 -8.12
CA TRP A 115 7.00 -9.06 -7.69
C TRP A 115 6.55 -10.53 -7.73
N ILE A 116 5.81 -10.94 -6.70
CA ILE A 116 5.21 -12.25 -6.57
C ILE A 116 3.73 -12.08 -6.20
N LEU A 117 2.84 -12.70 -6.97
CA LEU A 117 1.43 -12.79 -6.60
C LEU A 117 1.27 -13.84 -5.49
N MET A 118 0.75 -13.41 -4.35
CA MET A 118 0.57 -14.31 -3.21
C MET A 118 -0.71 -15.14 -3.36
N PRO A 119 -0.65 -16.46 -3.07
CA PRO A 119 -1.82 -17.32 -3.07
C PRO A 119 -2.91 -16.80 -2.13
N GLN A 120 -4.16 -16.77 -2.61
CA GLN A 120 -5.32 -16.36 -1.82
C GLN A 120 -5.87 -17.55 -1.01
N ARG A 121 -5.11 -18.00 0.00
CA ARG A 121 -5.47 -19.14 0.86
C ARG A 121 -6.26 -18.69 2.10
N GLY A 122 -7.07 -19.60 2.65
CA GLY A 122 -7.89 -19.35 3.83
C GLY A 122 -9.14 -18.54 3.52
N THR A 123 -9.41 -17.49 4.31
CA THR A 123 -10.56 -16.59 4.14
C THR A 123 -10.10 -15.17 3.78
N PRO A 124 -9.64 -14.96 2.53
CA PRO A 124 -9.18 -13.65 2.08
C PRO A 124 -10.32 -12.61 2.12
N PRO A 125 -10.00 -11.34 2.35
CA PRO A 125 -10.99 -10.27 2.26
C PRO A 125 -11.52 -10.16 0.83
N ARG A 126 -12.82 -9.84 0.68
CA ARG A 126 -13.41 -9.47 -0.62
C ARG A 126 -12.67 -8.29 -1.25
N ALA A 127 -12.74 -8.19 -2.57
CA ALA A 127 -12.16 -7.08 -3.33
C ALA A 127 -12.60 -5.71 -2.80
N ARG A 128 -11.63 -4.82 -2.57
CA ARG A 128 -11.86 -3.55 -1.84
C ARG A 128 -10.77 -2.52 -2.13
N TYR A 129 -11.13 -1.26 -1.94
CA TYR A 129 -10.20 -0.12 -1.94
C TYR A 129 -10.51 0.83 -0.79
N ARG A 130 -9.55 1.72 -0.49
CA ARG A 130 -9.58 2.71 0.61
C ARG A 130 -9.81 2.09 2.00
N HIS A 131 -9.37 0.85 2.16
CA HIS A 131 -9.22 0.17 3.44
C HIS A 131 -7.92 0.60 4.13
N THR A 132 -7.70 0.15 5.35
CA THR A 132 -6.42 0.28 6.05
C THR A 132 -5.76 -1.07 6.25
N ALA A 133 -4.43 -1.05 6.36
CA ALA A 133 -3.67 -2.22 6.75
C ALA A 133 -2.51 -1.82 7.67
N VAL A 134 -2.22 -2.66 8.66
CA VAL A 134 -1.12 -2.47 9.61
C VAL A 134 -0.46 -3.82 9.90
N VAL A 135 0.83 -3.82 10.22
CA VAL A 135 1.54 -5.03 10.65
C VAL A 135 1.59 -5.05 12.18
N CYS A 136 1.25 -6.19 12.77
CA CYS A 136 1.41 -6.46 14.20
C CYS A 136 1.93 -7.89 14.38
N GLY A 137 3.11 -8.03 14.98
CA GLY A 137 3.82 -9.31 15.03
C GLY A 137 4.10 -9.86 13.63
N ASP A 138 3.77 -11.13 13.41
CA ASP A 138 3.96 -11.84 12.15
C ASP A 138 2.71 -11.82 11.24
N ALA A 139 1.86 -10.81 11.39
CA ALA A 139 0.65 -10.67 10.60
C ALA A 139 0.37 -9.24 10.13
N MET A 140 -0.28 -9.15 8.97
CA MET A 140 -0.93 -7.92 8.48
C MET A 140 -2.42 -7.97 8.81
N PHE A 141 -2.93 -6.92 9.44
CA PHE A 141 -4.35 -6.74 9.71
C PHE A 141 -4.94 -5.76 8.70
N THR A 142 -6.03 -6.14 8.05
CA THR A 142 -6.77 -5.31 7.10
C THR A 142 -8.17 -5.04 7.61
N PHE A 143 -8.56 -3.77 7.68
CA PHE A 143 -9.88 -3.36 8.14
C PHE A 143 -10.61 -2.47 7.14
N GLY A 144 -11.90 -2.76 6.98
CA GLY A 144 -12.85 -1.93 6.26
C GLY A 144 -12.58 -1.78 4.77
N GLY A 145 -12.79 -0.58 4.25
CA GLY A 145 -12.80 -0.28 2.81
C GLY A 145 -14.18 -0.43 2.18
N VAL A 146 -14.21 -0.33 0.86
CA VAL A 146 -15.45 -0.30 0.07
C VAL A 146 -15.27 -1.06 -1.25
N ASP A 147 -16.34 -1.66 -1.76
CA ASP A 147 -16.36 -2.31 -3.07
C ASP A 147 -16.92 -1.41 -4.19
N LYS A 148 -16.94 -1.92 -5.43
CA LYS A 148 -17.49 -1.20 -6.59
C LYS A 148 -18.94 -0.75 -6.41
N SER A 149 -19.74 -1.52 -5.65
CA SER A 149 -21.15 -1.21 -5.36
C SER A 149 -21.34 -0.19 -4.23
N GLN A 150 -20.25 0.37 -3.71
CA GLN A 150 -20.22 1.26 -2.56
C GLN A 150 -20.60 0.59 -1.23
N TYR A 151 -20.60 -0.75 -1.18
CA TYR A 151 -20.77 -1.47 0.08
C TYR A 151 -19.52 -1.31 0.94
N ARG A 152 -19.69 -0.78 2.16
CA ARG A 152 -18.59 -0.58 3.11
C ARG A 152 -18.42 -1.80 4.00
N PHE A 153 -17.20 -2.31 4.08
CA PHE A 153 -16.92 -3.49 4.87
C PHE A 153 -16.73 -3.13 6.35
N PRO A 154 -17.34 -3.86 7.29
CA PRO A 154 -17.06 -3.77 8.72
C PRO A 154 -16.11 -4.87 9.21
N ASP A 155 -15.47 -5.61 8.30
CA ASP A 155 -14.69 -6.82 8.62
C ASP A 155 -13.21 -6.49 8.90
N LEU A 156 -12.61 -7.35 9.74
CA LEU A 156 -11.19 -7.38 10.05
C LEU A 156 -10.64 -8.72 9.59
N HIS A 157 -9.55 -8.66 8.84
CA HIS A 157 -8.86 -9.85 8.36
C HIS A 157 -7.40 -9.78 8.77
N GLU A 158 -6.83 -10.96 9.02
CA GLU A 158 -5.42 -11.16 9.34
C GLU A 158 -4.80 -11.96 8.19
N TYR A 159 -3.70 -11.48 7.62
CA TYR A 159 -2.81 -12.27 6.78
C TYR A 159 -1.57 -12.66 7.59
N ASN A 160 -1.41 -13.95 7.85
CA ASN A 160 -0.24 -14.47 8.54
C ASN A 160 0.93 -14.62 7.56
N PHE A 161 2.03 -13.92 7.79
CA PHE A 161 3.17 -13.92 6.87
C PHE A 161 3.92 -15.26 6.85
N THR A 162 3.97 -15.96 7.99
CA THR A 162 4.66 -17.25 8.13
C THR A 162 3.91 -18.37 7.42
N HIS A 163 2.60 -18.46 7.62
CA HIS A 163 1.76 -19.50 7.04
C HIS A 163 1.17 -19.13 5.68
N ARG A 164 1.28 -17.86 5.27
CA ARG A 164 0.79 -17.32 3.99
C ARG A 164 -0.69 -17.64 3.76
N LEU A 165 -1.51 -17.33 4.76
CA LEU A 165 -2.95 -17.57 4.72
C LEU A 165 -3.70 -16.42 5.40
N TRP A 166 -4.92 -16.22 4.94
CA TRP A 166 -5.84 -15.24 5.50
C TRP A 166 -6.79 -15.90 6.51
N ASN A 167 -7.05 -15.20 7.61
CA ASN A 167 -8.09 -15.51 8.57
C ASN A 167 -9.04 -14.31 8.72
N LYS A 168 -10.34 -14.57 8.82
CA LYS A 168 -11.31 -13.57 9.22
C LYS A 168 -11.29 -13.51 10.74
N VAL A 169 -11.04 -12.32 11.29
CA VAL A 169 -10.96 -12.12 12.73
C VAL A 169 -12.38 -11.93 13.27
N SER A 170 -12.77 -12.76 14.22
CA SER A 170 -14.03 -12.61 14.96
C SER A 170 -13.91 -11.40 15.89
N MET A 171 -14.72 -10.38 15.63
CA MET A 171 -14.77 -9.16 16.44
C MET A 171 -15.97 -9.19 17.39
N SER A 172 -15.78 -8.60 18.58
CA SER A 172 -16.84 -8.47 19.59
C SER A 172 -17.99 -7.56 19.11
N PRO A 173 -19.17 -7.60 19.75
CA PRO A 173 -20.33 -6.79 19.35
C PRO A 173 -20.08 -5.27 19.36
N MET A 174 -19.13 -4.77 20.16
CA MET A 174 -18.76 -3.35 20.25
C MET A 174 -17.64 -2.97 19.29
N GLN A 175 -17.75 -3.41 18.04
CA GLN A 175 -16.74 -3.15 17.00
C GLN A 175 -16.92 -1.79 16.32
N PRO A 176 -15.85 -1.21 15.75
CA PRO A 176 -15.96 -0.02 14.92
C PRO A 176 -16.90 -0.26 13.73
N SER A 177 -17.71 0.75 13.41
CA SER A 177 -18.56 0.73 12.20
C SER A 177 -17.73 0.66 10.90
N ALA A 178 -18.35 0.11 9.86
CA ALA A 178 -17.79 0.08 8.50
C ALA A 178 -17.35 1.47 8.04
N ARG A 179 -16.10 1.59 7.57
CA ARG A 179 -15.49 2.88 7.23
C ARG A 179 -14.43 2.75 6.13
N THR A 180 -14.16 3.87 5.49
CA THR A 180 -13.21 4.03 4.38
C THR A 180 -12.43 5.33 4.59
N PHE A 181 -11.25 5.47 3.98
CA PHE A 181 -10.33 6.62 4.16
C PHE A 181 -9.83 6.86 5.60
N HIS A 182 -9.98 5.86 6.47
CA HIS A 182 -9.44 5.92 7.82
C HIS A 182 -7.92 5.67 7.78
N LYS A 183 -7.25 5.93 8.90
CA LYS A 183 -5.82 5.68 9.10
C LYS A 183 -5.63 4.93 10.41
N THR A 184 -4.69 4.01 10.45
CA THR A 184 -4.24 3.24 11.62
C THR A 184 -2.98 3.84 12.20
#